data_AF-A0A9D2HNR4-F1
#
_entry.id   AF-A0A9D2HNR4-F1
#
_cell.length_a   1.000
_cell.length_b   1.000
_cell.length_c   1.000
_cell.angle_alpha   90.00
_cell.angle_beta   90.00
_cell.angle_gamma   90.00
#
_symmetry.space_group_name_H-M   'P 1'
#
loop_
_entity.id
_entity.type
_entity.pdbx_description
1 polymer ?
#
loop_
_entity_poly.entity_id
_entity_poly.type
_entity_poly.pdbx_seq_one_letter_code
_entity_poly.pdbx_strand_id
1 'polypeptide(L)'
;MFKKILIALCTTVAAAYLLLAITAFNRKPAGQTCPGLELMIRDSIYAGFVTREDISALLHRQGLDPAGKNTDSIDTRRMEEALAHHPLIDGVECYKTPGGRVCVEVSQRLPILRVMSDGGDSYYVDSRGRVMPLSAKCVARLPVVTGHVSREFATGPLYGFGRFLQRNPFWQAQTEQIHVLADGTIELAPRVGDHLIYLGKLQDYEHKLQRVKLFYEKALNRVGWNKYSRINVEFDNQIICTRR
;
A
#
# COMPACT_ATOMS: atom_id res chain seq x y z
N MET A 1 -67.47 -27.72 -7.09
CA MET A 1 -66.85 -27.18 -8.34
C MET A 1 -66.40 -25.72 -8.18
N PHE A 2 -67.20 -24.85 -7.57
CA PHE A 2 -66.85 -23.43 -7.33
C PHE A 2 -65.47 -23.18 -6.68
N LYS A 3 -65.09 -23.92 -5.62
CA LYS A 3 -63.78 -23.78 -4.98
C LYS A 3 -62.59 -24.03 -5.92
N LYS A 4 -62.70 -25.00 -6.84
CA LYS A 4 -61.62 -25.32 -7.79
C LYS A 4 -61.47 -24.23 -8.85
N ILE A 5 -62.59 -23.64 -9.29
CA ILE A 5 -62.60 -22.52 -10.25
C ILE A 5 -62.02 -21.26 -9.61
N LEU A 6 -62.36 -20.98 -8.35
CA LEU A 6 -61.82 -19.83 -7.60
C LEU A 6 -60.30 -19.93 -7.41
N ILE A 7 -59.80 -21.13 -7.05
CA ILE A 7 -58.35 -21.37 -6.90
C ILE A 7 -57.62 -21.22 -8.23
N ALA A 8 -58.18 -21.71 -9.34
CA ALA A 8 -57.62 -21.54 -10.68
C ALA A 8 -57.58 -20.06 -11.14
N LEU A 9 -58.59 -19.27 -10.76
CA LEU A 9 -58.63 -17.83 -11.05
C LEU A 9 -57.59 -17.06 -10.21
N CYS A 10 -57.50 -17.33 -8.91
CA CYS A 10 -56.51 -16.67 -8.05
C CYS A 10 -55.08 -17.00 -8.49
N THR A 11 -54.81 -18.24 -8.88
CA THR A 11 -53.47 -18.65 -9.35
C THR A 11 -53.10 -18.01 -10.68
N THR A 12 -54.04 -17.88 -11.62
CA THR A 12 -53.79 -17.16 -12.89
C THR A 12 -53.56 -15.67 -12.68
N VAL A 13 -54.32 -15.01 -11.79
CA VAL A 13 -54.08 -13.60 -11.43
C VAL A 13 -52.73 -13.41 -10.74
N ALA A 14 -52.37 -14.29 -9.80
CA ALA A 14 -51.07 -14.23 -9.13
C ALA A 14 -49.91 -14.46 -10.11
N ALA A 15 -50.05 -15.40 -11.05
CA ALA A 15 -49.05 -15.64 -12.09
C ALA A 15 -48.90 -14.44 -13.04
N ALA A 16 -50.02 -13.83 -13.45
CA ALA A 16 -50.01 -12.63 -14.29
C ALA A 16 -49.34 -11.45 -13.57
N TYR A 17 -49.64 -11.25 -12.28
CA TYR A 17 -48.99 -10.24 -11.45
C TYR A 17 -47.48 -10.48 -11.33
N LEU A 18 -47.05 -11.70 -11.07
CA LEU A 18 -45.62 -12.05 -10.99
C LEU A 18 -44.90 -11.81 -12.32
N LEU A 19 -45.49 -12.19 -13.45
CA LEU A 19 -44.94 -11.90 -14.77
C LEU A 19 -44.80 -10.40 -15.03
N LEU A 20 -45.80 -9.61 -14.62
CA LEU A 20 -45.80 -8.16 -14.78
C LEU A 20 -44.77 -7.50 -13.84
N ALA A 21 -44.64 -7.97 -12.60
CA ALA A 21 -43.63 -7.51 -11.66
C ALA A 21 -42.22 -7.81 -12.18
N ILE A 22 -41.96 -9.03 -12.64
CA ILE A 22 -40.65 -9.43 -13.20
C ILE A 22 -40.28 -8.55 -14.40
N THR A 23 -41.22 -8.30 -15.31
CA THR A 23 -40.95 -7.47 -16.50
C THR A 23 -40.80 -5.98 -16.18
N ALA A 24 -41.57 -5.44 -15.24
CA ALA A 24 -41.47 -4.05 -14.82
C ALA A 24 -40.19 -3.77 -14.02
N PHE A 25 -39.82 -4.66 -13.09
CA PHE A 25 -38.63 -4.49 -12.25
C PHE A 25 -37.33 -4.84 -12.98
N ASN A 26 -37.35 -5.71 -14.00
CA ASN A 26 -36.15 -6.01 -14.82
C ASN A 26 -35.94 -5.07 -16.00
N ARG A 27 -36.83 -4.10 -16.25
CA ARG A 27 -36.57 -3.05 -17.25
C ARG A 27 -35.44 -2.16 -16.73
N LYS A 28 -34.25 -2.33 -17.31
CA LYS A 28 -33.16 -1.35 -17.16
C LYS A 28 -33.66 -0.02 -17.76
N PRO A 29 -33.66 1.09 -17.02
CA PRO A 29 -34.01 2.38 -17.58
C PRO A 29 -32.97 2.76 -18.65
N ALA A 30 -33.33 2.57 -19.91
CA ALA A 30 -32.48 2.92 -21.05
C ALA A 30 -32.31 4.44 -21.11
N GLY A 31 -31.07 4.90 -21.32
CA GLY A 31 -30.79 6.34 -21.46
C GLY A 31 -30.74 7.13 -20.15
N GLN A 32 -30.57 6.45 -19.00
CA GLN A 32 -30.34 7.15 -17.73
C GLN A 32 -29.02 7.95 -17.80
N THR A 33 -29.05 9.20 -17.35
CA THR A 33 -27.85 10.01 -17.18
C THR A 33 -27.18 9.67 -15.86
N CYS A 34 -25.85 9.66 -15.85
CA CYS A 34 -25.07 9.42 -14.65
C CYS A 34 -25.21 10.62 -13.69
N PRO A 35 -25.79 10.42 -12.47
CA PRO A 35 -25.97 11.51 -11.51
C PRO A 35 -24.65 12.04 -10.95
N GLY A 36 -23.56 11.28 -11.07
CA GLY A 36 -22.24 11.67 -10.62
C GLY A 36 -21.33 10.50 -10.35
N LEU A 37 -20.09 10.86 -10.02
CA LEU A 37 -18.99 9.97 -9.67
C LEU A 37 -18.92 9.79 -8.15
N GLU A 38 -18.88 8.54 -7.70
CA GLU A 38 -18.61 8.18 -6.31
C GLU A 38 -17.20 7.62 -6.19
N LEU A 39 -16.31 8.36 -5.52
CA LEU A 39 -14.93 7.93 -5.29
C LEU A 39 -14.78 7.28 -3.92
N MET A 40 -14.11 6.14 -3.86
CA MET A 40 -13.72 5.48 -2.62
C MET A 40 -12.23 5.18 -2.64
N ILE A 41 -11.50 5.61 -1.61
CA ILE A 41 -10.07 5.33 -1.44
C ILE A 41 -9.93 4.39 -0.25
N ARG A 42 -9.59 3.12 -0.50
CA ARG A 42 -9.66 2.06 0.53
C ARG A 42 -8.72 2.31 1.72
N ASP A 43 -7.55 2.92 1.49
CA ASP A 43 -6.49 3.05 2.49
C ASP A 43 -6.23 4.50 2.98
N SER A 44 -7.22 5.40 2.86
CA SER A 44 -7.03 6.84 3.13
C SER A 44 -6.57 7.17 4.56
N ILE A 45 -6.77 6.25 5.51
CA ILE A 45 -6.45 6.42 6.93
C ILE A 45 -4.93 6.33 7.18
N TYR A 46 -4.21 5.55 6.37
CA TYR A 46 -2.79 5.22 6.63
C TYR A 46 -1.80 5.97 5.75
N ALA A 47 -2.26 6.56 4.64
CA ALA A 47 -1.42 7.40 3.80
C ALA A 47 -2.25 8.31 2.88
N GLY A 48 -1.83 9.56 2.73
CA GLY A 48 -2.46 10.54 1.84
C GLY A 48 -1.73 10.67 0.50
N PHE A 49 -1.35 9.55 -0.12
CA PHE A 49 -0.56 9.57 -1.37
C PHE A 49 -1.37 10.01 -2.59
N VAL A 50 -2.67 9.72 -2.59
CA VAL A 50 -3.61 10.06 -3.66
C VAL A 50 -4.86 10.66 -3.01
N THR A 51 -5.31 11.81 -3.50
CA THR A 51 -6.55 12.45 -3.02
C THR A 51 -7.70 12.30 -4.01
N ARG A 52 -8.93 12.58 -3.57
CA ARG A 52 -10.12 12.58 -4.43
C ARG A 52 -9.99 13.60 -5.57
N GLU A 53 -9.34 14.72 -5.30
CA GLU A 53 -9.07 15.79 -6.26
C GLU A 53 -8.06 15.35 -7.31
N ASP A 54 -7.01 14.61 -6.93
CA ASP A 54 -6.03 14.08 -7.87
C ASP A 54 -6.70 13.11 -8.87
N ILE A 55 -7.57 12.21 -8.37
CA ILE A 55 -8.33 11.26 -9.20
C ILE A 55 -9.31 11.99 -10.13
N SER A 56 -10.10 12.92 -9.58
CA SER A 56 -11.09 13.69 -10.34
C SER A 56 -10.40 14.51 -11.44
N ALA A 57 -9.29 15.17 -11.12
CA ALA A 57 -8.51 15.94 -12.08
C ALA A 57 -7.92 15.05 -13.20
N LEU A 58 -7.45 13.84 -12.86
CA LEU A 58 -6.94 12.90 -13.84
C LEU A 58 -8.03 12.44 -14.81
N LEU A 59 -9.19 12.04 -14.30
CA LEU A 59 -10.33 11.64 -15.13
C LEU A 59 -10.82 12.79 -16.03
N HIS A 60 -10.90 14.00 -15.48
CA HIS A 60 -11.30 15.18 -16.25
C HIS A 60 -10.29 15.49 -17.39
N ARG A 61 -8.98 15.46 -17.11
CA ARG A 61 -7.94 15.68 -18.13
C ARG A 61 -7.96 14.66 -19.26
N GLN A 62 -8.35 13.41 -18.96
CA GLN A 62 -8.50 12.33 -19.94
C GLN A 62 -9.86 12.33 -20.65
N GLY A 63 -10.77 13.27 -20.31
CA GLY A 63 -12.12 13.32 -20.87
C GLY A 63 -13.04 12.18 -20.39
N LEU A 64 -12.68 11.52 -19.30
CA LEU A 64 -13.32 10.32 -18.76
C LEU A 64 -14.27 10.61 -17.58
N ASP A 65 -14.54 11.88 -17.27
CA ASP A 65 -15.53 12.25 -16.24
C ASP A 65 -16.92 11.71 -16.62
N PRO A 66 -17.54 10.85 -15.79
CA PRO A 66 -18.83 10.25 -16.08
C PRO A 66 -20.02 11.18 -15.79
N ALA A 67 -19.84 12.26 -15.01
CA ALA A 67 -20.96 13.08 -14.55
C ALA A 67 -21.73 13.70 -15.73
N GLY A 68 -23.07 13.54 -15.73
CA GLY A 68 -23.95 14.08 -16.77
C GLY A 68 -23.93 13.34 -18.11
N LYS A 69 -23.08 12.33 -18.29
CA LYS A 69 -23.06 11.48 -19.50
C LYS A 69 -24.11 10.38 -19.41
N ASN A 70 -24.49 9.83 -20.57
CA ASN A 70 -25.35 8.65 -20.63
C ASN A 70 -24.63 7.45 -19.98
N THR A 71 -25.29 6.77 -19.04
CA THR A 71 -24.71 5.65 -18.30
C THR A 71 -24.20 4.54 -19.21
N ASP A 72 -24.87 4.28 -20.34
CA ASP A 72 -24.48 3.23 -21.29
C ASP A 72 -23.22 3.59 -22.09
N SER A 73 -22.97 4.89 -22.36
CA SER A 73 -21.79 5.34 -23.10
C SER A 73 -20.53 5.47 -22.24
N ILE A 74 -20.65 5.37 -20.92
CA ILE A 74 -19.50 5.42 -20.02
C ILE A 74 -18.71 4.11 -20.11
N ASP A 75 -17.45 4.24 -20.49
CA ASP A 75 -16.50 3.13 -20.56
C ASP A 75 -15.72 3.03 -19.24
N THR A 76 -16.19 2.18 -18.33
CA THR A 76 -15.54 1.97 -17.03
C THR A 76 -14.17 1.32 -17.18
N ARG A 77 -13.96 0.48 -18.20
CA ARG A 77 -12.67 -0.17 -18.45
C ARG A 77 -11.62 0.87 -18.84
N ARG A 78 -11.95 1.82 -19.71
CA ARG A 78 -11.03 2.93 -20.05
C ARG A 78 -10.71 3.80 -18.84
N MET A 79 -11.66 3.99 -17.92
CA MET A 79 -11.40 4.68 -16.65
C MET A 79 -10.40 3.90 -15.80
N GLU A 80 -10.60 2.59 -15.64
CA GLU A 80 -9.66 1.73 -14.92
C GLU A 80 -8.26 1.76 -15.53
N GLU A 81 -8.16 1.59 -16.86
CA GLU A 81 -6.89 1.64 -17.57
C GLU A 81 -6.20 2.99 -17.36
N ALA A 82 -6.90 4.12 -17.51
CA ALA A 82 -6.33 5.45 -17.30
C ALA A 82 -5.83 5.67 -15.86
N LEU A 83 -6.59 5.19 -14.87
CA LEU A 83 -6.23 5.33 -13.46
C LEU A 83 -5.08 4.38 -13.07
N ALA A 84 -5.05 3.15 -13.59
CA ALA A 84 -4.02 2.17 -13.31
C ALA A 84 -2.61 2.60 -13.77
N HIS A 85 -2.51 3.51 -14.74
CA HIS A 85 -1.22 4.09 -15.16
C HIS A 85 -0.66 5.11 -14.16
N HIS A 86 -1.45 5.55 -13.18
CA HIS A 86 -0.98 6.52 -12.19
C HIS A 86 0.06 5.85 -11.26
N PRO A 87 1.25 6.44 -11.07
CA PRO A 87 2.38 5.78 -10.43
C PRO A 87 2.20 5.51 -8.92
N LEU A 88 1.19 6.12 -8.29
CA LEU A 88 0.86 5.95 -6.87
C LEU A 88 -0.38 5.06 -6.64
N ILE A 89 -1.04 4.58 -7.71
CA ILE A 89 -2.20 3.69 -7.62
C ILE A 89 -1.71 2.25 -7.72
N ASP A 90 -2.18 1.40 -6.81
CA ASP A 90 -1.85 -0.03 -6.78
C ASP A 90 -2.93 -0.90 -7.46
N GLY A 91 -4.18 -0.45 -7.37
CA GLY A 91 -5.33 -1.10 -7.98
C GLY A 91 -6.50 -0.14 -8.11
N VAL A 92 -7.35 -0.39 -9.10
CA VAL A 92 -8.55 0.38 -9.34
C VAL A 92 -9.66 -0.51 -9.85
N GLU A 93 -10.88 -0.25 -9.39
CA GLU A 93 -12.10 -0.92 -9.84
C GLU A 93 -13.13 0.15 -10.16
N CYS A 94 -13.67 0.14 -11.37
CA CYS A 94 -14.72 1.06 -11.81
C CYS A 94 -15.96 0.28 -12.21
N TYR A 95 -17.09 0.60 -11.60
CA TYR A 95 -18.35 -0.07 -11.90
C TYR A 95 -19.54 0.88 -11.84
N LYS A 96 -20.65 0.45 -12.44
CA LYS A 96 -21.90 1.21 -12.49
C LYS A 96 -22.86 0.63 -11.44
N THR A 97 -23.44 1.49 -10.63
CA THR A 97 -24.48 1.10 -9.67
C THR A 97 -25.83 0.94 -10.37
N PRO A 98 -26.77 0.16 -9.81
CA PRO A 98 -28.16 0.13 -10.29
C PRO A 98 -28.85 1.51 -10.31
N GLY A 99 -28.39 2.45 -9.47
CA GLY A 99 -28.87 3.83 -9.45
C GLY A 99 -28.29 4.73 -10.55
N GLY A 100 -27.46 4.19 -11.46
CA GLY A 100 -26.86 4.93 -12.57
C GLY A 100 -25.61 5.75 -12.20
N ARG A 101 -25.16 5.72 -10.94
CA ARG A 101 -23.87 6.34 -10.55
C ARG A 101 -22.70 5.46 -10.96
N VAL A 102 -21.56 6.08 -11.22
CA VAL A 102 -20.29 5.37 -11.42
C VAL A 102 -19.49 5.41 -10.14
N CYS A 103 -19.13 4.25 -9.62
CA CYS A 103 -18.23 4.10 -8.50
C CYS A 103 -16.83 3.82 -9.00
N VAL A 104 -15.84 4.46 -8.38
CA VAL A 104 -14.42 4.20 -8.62
C VAL A 104 -13.77 3.95 -7.27
N GLU A 105 -13.34 2.71 -7.08
CA GLU A 105 -12.59 2.29 -5.91
C GLU A 105 -11.10 2.28 -6.25
N VAL A 106 -10.30 3.00 -5.47
CA VAL A 106 -8.85 3.11 -5.66
C VAL A 106 -8.14 2.55 -4.44
N SER A 107 -7.17 1.66 -4.66
CA SER A 107 -6.15 1.30 -3.68
C SER A 107 -4.84 1.97 -4.06
N GLN A 108 -4.14 2.48 -3.05
CA GLN A 108 -2.92 3.26 -3.21
C GLN A 108 -1.69 2.41 -2.90
N ARG A 109 -0.58 2.73 -3.55
CA ARG A 109 0.70 2.07 -3.24
C ARG A 109 1.18 2.51 -1.86
N LEU A 110 1.64 1.54 -1.07
CA LEU A 110 2.15 1.76 0.27
C LEU A 110 3.68 1.59 0.28
N PRO A 111 4.46 2.63 0.57
CA PRO A 111 5.91 2.54 0.67
C PRO A 111 6.34 1.82 1.95
N ILE A 112 7.48 1.13 1.90
CA ILE A 112 8.09 0.45 3.04
C ILE A 112 9.50 0.97 3.37
N LEU A 113 10.19 1.55 2.39
CA LEU A 113 11.52 2.14 2.53
C LEU A 113 11.58 3.45 1.72
N ARG A 114 12.30 4.44 2.25
CA ARG A 114 12.69 5.64 1.49
C ARG A 114 14.17 5.53 1.14
N VAL A 115 14.50 5.56 -0.14
CA VAL A 115 15.90 5.54 -0.60
C VAL A 115 16.37 6.96 -0.88
N MET A 116 17.57 7.28 -0.39
CA MET A 116 18.33 8.50 -0.64
C MET A 116 19.77 8.09 -0.91
N SER A 117 20.09 7.75 -2.16
CA SER A 117 21.42 7.28 -2.52
C SER A 117 22.42 8.43 -2.65
N ASP A 118 23.70 8.13 -2.41
CA ASP A 118 24.81 9.06 -2.63
C ASP A 118 24.88 9.60 -4.06
N GLY A 119 24.34 8.85 -5.05
CA GLY A 119 24.23 9.29 -6.44
C GLY A 119 23.17 10.36 -6.71
N GLY A 120 22.44 10.82 -5.69
CA GLY A 120 21.37 11.82 -5.79
C GLY A 120 19.97 11.26 -6.08
N ASP A 121 19.88 9.96 -6.35
CA ASP A 121 18.61 9.26 -6.55
C ASP A 121 17.79 9.24 -5.25
N SER A 122 16.53 9.69 -5.32
CA SER A 122 15.60 9.58 -4.20
C SER A 122 14.20 9.13 -4.63
N TYR A 123 13.71 8.08 -3.97
CA TYR A 123 12.45 7.41 -4.29
C TYR A 123 12.00 6.54 -3.11
N TYR A 124 10.79 5.99 -3.20
CA TYR A 124 10.31 4.96 -2.29
C TYR A 124 10.38 3.58 -2.92
N VAL A 125 10.51 2.54 -2.09
CA VAL A 125 10.23 1.15 -2.48
C VAL A 125 8.89 0.75 -1.87
N ASP A 126 7.96 0.28 -2.69
CA ASP A 126 6.61 -0.11 -2.26
C ASP A 126 6.56 -1.50 -1.61
N SER A 127 5.40 -1.84 -1.04
CA SER A 127 5.13 -3.13 -0.41
C SER A 127 5.26 -4.33 -1.36
N ARG A 128 5.27 -4.11 -2.69
CA ARG A 128 5.49 -5.11 -3.74
C ARG A 128 6.92 -5.10 -4.30
N GLY A 129 7.84 -4.31 -3.73
CA GLY A 129 9.24 -4.25 -4.15
C GLY A 129 9.49 -3.42 -5.41
N ARG A 130 8.54 -2.57 -5.80
CA ARG A 130 8.66 -1.70 -6.98
C ARG A 130 9.03 -0.27 -6.56
N VAL A 131 9.74 0.43 -7.44
CA VAL A 131 10.06 1.85 -7.26
C VAL A 131 8.78 2.70 -7.32
N MET A 132 8.65 3.64 -6.39
CA MET A 132 7.54 4.57 -6.25
C MET A 132 8.11 6.01 -6.17
N PRO A 133 7.61 6.95 -6.99
CA PRO A 133 8.18 8.30 -7.05
C PRO A 133 7.86 9.13 -5.81
N LEU A 134 8.65 10.17 -5.56
CA LEU A 134 8.48 11.13 -4.45
C LEU A 134 7.33 12.12 -4.65
N SER A 135 6.60 12.08 -5.79
CA SER A 135 5.50 12.99 -6.11
C SER A 135 4.30 12.91 -5.15
N ALA A 136 4.37 12.00 -4.20
CA ALA A 136 3.59 11.95 -2.99
C ALA A 136 3.59 13.29 -2.21
N LYS A 137 2.44 13.93 -2.08
CA LYS A 137 2.24 15.06 -1.13
C LYS A 137 2.34 14.62 0.35
N CYS A 138 2.43 13.32 0.62
CA CYS A 138 2.45 12.72 1.94
C CYS A 138 3.87 12.25 2.32
N VAL A 139 4.26 12.50 3.57
CA VAL A 139 5.50 11.99 4.17
C VAL A 139 5.17 10.75 4.99
N ALA A 140 5.67 9.59 4.58
CA ALA A 140 5.54 8.36 5.35
C ALA A 140 6.65 8.24 6.40
N ARG A 141 6.29 7.77 7.61
CA ARG A 141 7.24 7.41 8.67
C ARG A 141 7.80 6.02 8.39
N LEU A 142 8.93 5.96 7.71
CA LEU A 142 9.59 4.74 7.26
C LEU A 142 11.09 4.82 7.50
N PRO A 143 11.79 3.68 7.60
CA PRO A 143 13.25 3.67 7.59
C PRO A 143 13.81 4.32 6.32
N VAL A 144 14.82 5.16 6.50
CA VAL A 144 15.53 5.80 5.38
C VAL A 144 16.77 4.98 5.04
N VAL A 145 16.85 4.56 3.79
CA VAL A 145 18.03 3.91 3.22
C VAL A 145 18.94 4.98 2.63
N THR A 146 20.21 4.97 3.02
CA THR A 146 21.23 5.94 2.59
C THR A 146 22.49 5.23 2.13
N GLY A 147 23.40 5.95 1.46
CA GLY A 147 24.69 5.41 1.04
C GLY A 147 24.71 4.91 -0.40
N HIS A 148 25.54 3.91 -0.66
CA HIS A 148 25.78 3.38 -2.00
C HIS A 148 24.73 2.31 -2.38
N VAL A 149 23.61 2.76 -2.93
CA VAL A 149 22.41 1.92 -3.16
C VAL A 149 22.04 1.91 -4.64
N SER A 150 22.22 0.77 -5.31
CA SER A 150 21.67 0.57 -6.65
C SER A 150 20.16 0.26 -6.58
N ARG A 151 19.45 0.48 -7.70
CA ARG A 151 18.02 0.13 -7.77
C ARG A 151 17.78 -1.37 -7.63
N GLU A 152 18.64 -2.22 -8.19
CA GLU A 152 18.53 -3.68 -8.01
C GLU A 152 18.73 -4.09 -6.56
N PHE A 153 19.68 -3.46 -5.85
CA PHE A 153 19.90 -3.74 -4.44
C PHE A 153 18.70 -3.31 -3.57
N ALA A 154 18.11 -2.14 -3.89
CA ALA A 154 16.94 -1.60 -3.22
C ALA A 154 15.68 -2.46 -3.40
N THR A 155 15.40 -2.92 -4.63
CA THR A 155 14.19 -3.70 -4.95
C THR A 155 14.35 -5.20 -4.71
N GLY A 156 15.58 -5.69 -4.54
CA GLY A 156 15.88 -7.08 -4.22
C GLY A 156 16.23 -7.29 -2.74
N PRO A 157 17.53 -7.41 -2.38
CA PRO A 157 17.95 -7.73 -1.00
C PRO A 157 17.39 -6.79 0.07
N LEU A 158 17.45 -5.46 -0.14
CA LEU A 158 16.94 -4.51 0.84
C LEU A 158 15.43 -4.56 0.98
N TYR A 159 14.69 -4.83 -0.09
CA TYR A 159 13.25 -5.03 -0.03
C TYR A 159 12.89 -6.19 0.91
N GLY A 160 13.57 -7.33 0.77
CA GLY A 160 13.38 -8.48 1.67
C GLY A 160 13.65 -8.13 3.13
N PHE A 161 14.76 -7.43 3.39
CA PHE A 161 15.12 -6.96 4.73
C PHE A 161 14.11 -5.94 5.29
N GLY A 162 13.70 -4.94 4.49
CA GLY A 162 12.70 -3.94 4.88
C GLY A 162 11.33 -4.56 5.20
N ARG A 163 10.92 -5.59 4.45
CA ARG A 163 9.71 -6.38 4.73
C ARG A 163 9.82 -7.12 6.06
N PHE A 164 10.98 -7.68 6.40
CA PHE A 164 11.22 -8.27 7.72
C PHE A 164 11.07 -7.23 8.83
N LEU A 165 11.74 -6.07 8.68
CA LEU A 165 11.66 -4.99 9.68
C LEU A 165 10.22 -4.53 9.90
N GLN A 166 9.46 -4.31 8.83
CA GLN A 166 8.06 -3.87 8.90
C GLN A 166 7.15 -4.89 9.62
N ARG A 167 7.42 -6.19 9.47
CA ARG A 167 6.64 -7.26 10.10
C ARG A 167 7.01 -7.52 11.55
N ASN A 168 8.17 -7.02 12.00
CA ASN A 168 8.66 -7.21 13.35
C ASN A 168 8.42 -5.93 14.17
N PRO A 169 7.46 -5.89 15.11
CA PRO A 169 7.10 -4.66 15.81
C PRO A 169 8.27 -4.00 16.57
N PHE A 170 9.19 -4.81 17.10
CA PHE A 170 10.36 -4.31 17.80
C PHE A 170 11.32 -3.61 16.84
N TRP A 171 11.69 -4.27 15.74
CA TRP A 171 12.62 -3.71 14.77
C TRP A 171 12.02 -2.59 13.91
N GLN A 172 10.71 -2.65 13.65
CA GLN A 172 9.96 -1.55 13.04
C GLN A 172 10.05 -0.27 13.90
N ALA A 173 9.87 -0.40 15.21
CA ALA A 173 9.94 0.74 16.13
C ALA A 173 11.38 1.22 16.39
N GLN A 174 12.36 0.32 16.25
CA GLN A 174 13.75 0.63 16.52
C GLN A 174 14.54 1.11 15.31
N THR A 175 14.15 0.88 14.06
CA THR A 175 15.02 1.20 12.91
C THR A 175 14.67 2.56 12.30
N GLU A 176 15.58 3.54 12.38
CA GLU A 176 15.40 4.84 11.72
C GLU A 176 16.10 4.90 10.37
N GLN A 177 17.35 4.42 10.31
CA GLN A 177 18.17 4.50 9.11
C GLN A 177 18.85 3.16 8.83
N ILE A 178 18.92 2.83 7.54
CA ILE A 178 19.70 1.72 6.99
C ILE A 178 20.77 2.37 6.10
N HIS A 179 22.02 2.36 6.54
CA HIS A 179 23.14 2.88 5.76
C HIS A 179 23.83 1.74 5.02
N VAL A 180 23.96 1.88 3.71
CA VAL A 180 24.64 0.92 2.83
C VAL A 180 26.03 1.44 2.50
N LEU A 181 27.03 0.74 2.99
CA LEU A 181 28.43 1.06 2.76
C LEU A 181 28.83 0.72 1.32
N ALA A 182 29.96 1.28 0.86
CA ALA A 182 30.44 1.10 -0.52
C ALA A 182 30.70 -0.37 -0.89
N ASP A 183 31.04 -1.20 0.09
CA ASP A 183 31.23 -2.65 -0.09
C ASP A 183 29.91 -3.44 -0.04
N GLY A 184 28.76 -2.78 0.13
CA GLY A 184 27.43 -3.40 0.24
C GLY A 184 27.12 -4.00 1.62
N THR A 185 27.91 -3.70 2.65
CA THR A 185 27.57 -4.01 4.04
C THR A 185 26.62 -2.97 4.64
N ILE A 186 25.96 -3.33 5.74
CA ILE A 186 24.84 -2.59 6.31
C ILE A 186 25.14 -2.12 7.73
N GLU A 187 24.84 -0.85 7.97
CA GLU A 187 24.74 -0.25 9.30
C GLU A 187 23.30 0.19 9.56
N LEU A 188 22.81 -0.08 10.77
CA LEU A 188 21.51 0.40 11.21
C LEU A 188 21.71 1.47 12.28
N ALA A 189 21.01 2.59 12.12
CA ALA A 189 20.85 3.57 13.18
C ALA A 189 19.53 3.30 13.91
N PRO A 190 19.58 2.92 15.20
CA PRO A 190 18.38 2.69 15.98
C PRO A 190 17.74 4.02 16.43
N ARG A 191 16.45 3.97 16.76
CA ARG A 191 15.69 5.08 17.36
C ARG A 191 16.14 5.34 18.81
N VAL A 192 16.50 4.28 19.52
CA VAL A 192 16.90 4.34 20.93
C VAL A 192 18.37 3.99 21.09
N GLY A 193 19.07 4.81 21.86
CA GLY A 193 20.52 4.76 22.01
C GLY A 193 21.21 5.58 20.94
N ASP A 194 22.51 5.78 21.13
CA ASP A 194 23.36 6.54 20.21
C ASP A 194 24.56 5.67 19.81
N HIS A 195 24.21 4.46 19.34
CA HIS A 195 25.15 3.46 18.83
C HIS A 195 24.70 3.01 17.45
N LEU A 196 25.66 2.69 16.59
CA LEU A 196 25.39 2.06 15.30
C LEU A 196 25.40 0.54 15.44
N ILE A 197 24.46 -0.14 14.79
CA ILE A 197 24.47 -1.60 14.68
C ILE A 197 25.10 -1.94 13.34
N TYR A 198 26.32 -2.49 13.35
CA TYR A 198 26.94 -3.01 12.13
C TYR A 198 26.52 -4.46 11.92
N LEU A 199 25.71 -4.70 10.90
CA LEU A 199 25.18 -6.02 10.54
C LEU A 199 26.14 -6.81 9.65
N GLY A 200 27.05 -6.11 8.96
CA GLY A 200 27.80 -6.66 7.84
C GLY A 200 26.86 -6.90 6.66
N LYS A 201 27.03 -8.02 5.96
CA LYS A 201 26.14 -8.40 4.85
C LYS A 201 24.76 -8.87 5.35
N LEU A 202 23.76 -8.82 4.47
CA LEU A 202 22.36 -9.17 4.80
C LEU A 202 22.09 -10.67 4.98
N GLN A 203 23.04 -11.58 4.80
CA GLN A 203 22.80 -12.99 5.13
C GLN A 203 22.51 -13.14 6.64
N ASP A 204 21.54 -13.98 6.95
CA ASP A 204 21.12 -14.33 8.31
C ASP A 204 20.80 -13.12 9.21
N TYR A 205 20.29 -12.03 8.62
CA TYR A 205 19.93 -10.80 9.35
C TYR A 205 18.99 -11.08 10.53
N GLU A 206 18.12 -12.09 10.44
CA GLU A 206 17.18 -12.45 11.52
C GLU A 206 17.93 -12.93 12.77
N HIS A 207 18.91 -13.82 12.59
CA HIS A 207 19.71 -14.35 13.68
C HIS A 207 20.63 -13.26 14.26
N LYS A 208 21.22 -12.41 13.41
CA LYS A 208 22.01 -11.25 13.83
C LYS A 208 21.19 -10.30 14.69
N LEU A 209 20.01 -9.91 14.22
CA LEU A 209 19.12 -9.01 14.95
C LEU A 209 18.58 -9.64 16.23
N GLN A 210 18.28 -10.94 16.26
CA GLN A 210 17.88 -11.62 17.49
C GLN A 210 18.97 -11.53 18.57
N ARG A 211 20.24 -11.64 18.19
CA ARG A 211 21.38 -11.46 19.12
C ARG A 211 21.50 -10.03 19.61
N VAL A 212 21.29 -9.03 18.74
CA VAL A 212 21.25 -7.62 19.17
C VAL A 212 20.13 -7.39 20.18
N LYS A 213 18.93 -7.94 19.94
CA LYS A 213 17.81 -7.82 20.87
C LYS A 213 18.14 -8.42 22.24
N LEU A 214 18.72 -9.62 22.28
CA LEU A 214 19.18 -10.25 23.52
C LEU A 214 20.25 -9.41 24.23
N PHE A 215 21.15 -8.77 23.48
CA PHE A 215 22.16 -7.87 24.02
C PHE A 215 21.54 -6.62 24.65
N TYR A 216 20.51 -6.04 24.03
CA TYR A 216 19.78 -4.92 24.62
C TYR A 216 19.12 -5.32 25.94
N GLU A 217 18.42 -6.44 25.95
CA GLU A 217 17.68 -6.93 27.11
C GLU A 217 18.59 -7.29 28.29
N LYS A 218 19.73 -7.95 28.02
CA LYS A 218 20.59 -8.52 29.08
C LYS A 218 21.80 -7.66 29.43
N ALA A 219 22.40 -6.98 28.47
CA ALA A 219 23.64 -6.24 28.67
C ALA A 219 23.40 -4.73 28.81
N LEU A 220 22.77 -4.08 27.82
CA LEU A 220 22.58 -2.60 27.85
C LEU A 220 21.72 -2.13 29.02
N ASN A 221 20.74 -2.92 29.44
CA ASN A 221 19.95 -2.65 30.64
C ASN A 221 20.76 -2.68 31.95
N ARG A 222 21.98 -3.24 31.94
CA ARG A 222 22.90 -3.26 33.09
C ARG A 222 24.03 -2.25 32.95
N VAL A 223 24.64 -2.15 31.77
CA VAL A 223 25.84 -1.32 31.55
C VAL A 223 25.54 0.11 31.07
N GLY A 224 24.28 0.37 30.67
CA GLY A 224 23.82 1.65 30.16
C GLY A 224 23.82 1.71 28.62
N TRP A 225 22.80 2.38 28.07
CA TRP A 225 22.57 2.50 26.62
C TRP A 225 23.62 3.33 25.89
N ASN A 226 24.31 4.25 26.57
CA ASN A 226 25.30 5.13 25.96
C ASN A 226 26.75 4.64 26.16
N LYS A 227 26.95 3.37 26.50
CA LYS A 227 28.27 2.81 26.79
C LYS A 227 29.12 2.59 25.53
N TYR A 228 28.47 2.27 24.42
CA TYR A 228 29.11 1.87 23.17
C TYR A 228 28.72 2.83 22.04
N SER A 229 29.62 3.01 21.08
CA SER A 229 29.37 3.77 19.84
C SER A 229 29.00 2.85 18.67
N ARG A 230 29.49 1.61 18.69
CA ARG A 230 29.22 0.61 17.64
C ARG A 230 29.02 -0.77 18.24
N ILE A 231 28.04 -1.50 17.73
CA ILE A 231 27.73 -2.89 18.05
C ILE A 231 27.84 -3.69 16.75
N ASN A 232 28.91 -4.47 16.60
CA ASN A 232 29.13 -5.33 15.45
C ASN A 232 28.57 -6.74 15.72
N VAL A 233 27.66 -7.19 14.87
CA VAL A 233 27.03 -8.52 14.90
C VAL A 233 27.22 -9.32 13.61
N GLU A 234 28.20 -8.95 12.79
CA GLU A 234 28.52 -9.64 11.54
C GLU A 234 28.89 -11.11 11.77
N PHE A 235 29.63 -11.41 12.83
CA PHE A 235 30.12 -12.75 13.17
C PHE A 235 29.09 -13.52 14.01
N ASP A 236 28.88 -14.81 13.74
CA ASP A 236 27.79 -15.60 14.34
C ASP A 236 27.91 -15.86 15.85
N ASN A 237 29.12 -15.91 16.39
CA ASN A 237 29.36 -16.34 17.78
C ASN A 237 29.79 -15.21 18.72
N GLN A 238 29.83 -13.96 18.26
CA GLN A 238 30.29 -12.85 19.07
C GLN A 238 29.58 -11.54 18.73
N ILE A 239 29.47 -10.68 19.73
CA ILE A 239 29.07 -9.27 19.59
C ILE A 239 30.28 -8.45 19.99
N ILE A 240 30.84 -7.70 19.04
CA ILE A 240 32.01 -6.86 19.28
C ILE A 240 31.53 -5.42 19.45
N CYS A 241 31.78 -4.84 20.61
CA CYS A 241 31.36 -3.47 20.90
C CYS A 241 32.57 -2.53 20.92
N THR A 242 32.45 -1.41 20.21
CA THR A 242 33.40 -0.30 20.32
C THR A 242 32.93 0.63 21.43
N ARG A 243 33.77 0.82 22.44
CA ARG A 243 33.50 1.79 23.52
C ARG A 243 33.63 3.21 23.00
N ARG A 244 32.87 4.11 23.61
CA ARG A 244 33.16 5.54 23.55
C ARG A 244 34.43 5.88 24.32
#